data_AF-A0A845YML1-F1
#
_entry.id   AF-A0A845YML1-F1
#
_cell.length_a   1.000
_cell.length_b   1.000
_cell.length_c   1.000
_cell.angle_alpha   90.00
_cell.angle_beta   90.00
_cell.angle_gamma   90.00
#
_symmetry.space_group_name_H-M   'P 1'
#
loop_
_entity.id
_entity.type
_entity.pdbx_description
1 polymer ?
#
loop_
_entity_poly.entity_id
_entity_poly.type
_entity_poly.pdbx_seq_one_letter_code
_entity_poly.pdbx_strand_id
1 'polypeptide(L)'
;MMSRFRKLSSNSFLVRSAQRLCLVVLPAMGLSCWSMAAPVPTLKPISALMTQVMARAVAVDVLISQVQQRLRDPHPLELELVTVGGLGPIRLGMSIQEAANAAQVSFVAAPLTQSEECKYYLPEGYDKQNAVRTVAIDGIGLMVVNDQIIRIDIWPDSPVKTRSELGIGATIEQLKTAYEGQLETTPHPYTDGNYLTLTPDASGSNLYSLVFETDKNGIVSQFRTGQLPAVTWTEGCS
;
A
#
# COMPACT_ATOMS: atom_id res chain seq x y z
N MET A 1 41.39 -14.01 30.32
CA MET A 1 40.47 -14.78 31.18
C MET A 1 39.27 -15.21 30.34
N MET A 2 39.24 -16.49 30.00
CA MET A 2 38.14 -17.36 29.54
C MET A 2 36.90 -16.75 28.84
N SER A 3 36.81 -17.05 27.53
CA SER A 3 35.69 -17.69 26.82
C SER A 3 34.37 -17.89 27.58
N ARG A 4 33.24 -17.51 26.95
CA ARG A 4 32.14 -18.45 26.67
C ARG A 4 31.08 -17.89 25.71
N PHE A 5 31.07 -18.47 24.51
CA PHE A 5 29.91 -18.60 23.64
C PHE A 5 28.73 -19.29 24.36
N ARG A 6 27.50 -18.76 24.21
CA ARG A 6 26.24 -19.50 24.34
C ARG A 6 25.36 -19.11 23.15
N LYS A 7 25.35 -19.90 22.08
CA LYS A 7 24.44 -21.02 21.78
C LYS A 7 23.04 -20.54 21.40
N LEU A 8 22.82 -20.50 20.08
CA LEU A 8 21.53 -20.49 19.40
C LEU A 8 20.67 -21.67 19.89
N SER A 9 19.39 -21.44 20.11
CA SER A 9 18.37 -22.49 20.02
C SER A 9 17.19 -21.99 19.20
N SER A 10 17.06 -22.57 18.02
CA SER A 10 15.83 -22.65 17.24
C SER A 10 14.72 -23.27 18.08
N ASN A 11 13.51 -22.71 18.06
CA ASN A 11 12.31 -23.45 18.43
C ASN A 11 11.25 -23.27 17.35
N SER A 12 11.19 -24.29 16.51
CA SER A 12 10.06 -24.68 15.67
C SER A 12 8.80 -24.86 16.52
N PHE A 13 7.78 -24.03 16.30
CA PHE A 13 6.47 -24.24 16.87
C PHE A 13 5.69 -25.25 16.02
N LEU A 14 5.57 -26.44 16.59
CA LEU A 14 4.71 -27.53 16.15
C LEU A 14 3.23 -27.15 16.24
N VAL A 15 2.54 -27.41 15.14
CA VAL A 15 1.09 -27.49 15.00
C VAL A 15 0.55 -28.53 15.99
N ARG A 16 -0.34 -28.10 16.91
CA ARG A 16 -1.12 -29.00 17.77
C ARG A 16 -2.59 -28.87 17.44
N SER A 17 -3.12 -29.94 16.87
CA SER A 17 -4.54 -30.25 16.69
C SER A 17 -5.24 -30.35 18.05
N ALA A 18 -6.39 -29.68 18.16
CA ALA A 18 -7.26 -29.77 19.34
C ALA A 18 -8.47 -30.66 19.02
N GLN A 19 -8.36 -31.95 19.37
CA GLN A 19 -9.52 -32.79 19.63
C GLN A 19 -9.89 -32.62 21.11
N ARG A 20 -11.09 -32.09 21.39
CA ARG A 20 -11.68 -32.13 22.73
C ARG A 20 -12.97 -32.95 22.69
N LEU A 21 -12.86 -34.16 23.24
CA LEU A 21 -13.96 -34.89 23.87
C LEU A 21 -14.51 -34.05 25.02
N CYS A 22 -15.83 -33.98 25.14
CA CYS A 22 -16.50 -33.52 26.35
C CYS A 22 -17.39 -34.66 26.87
N LEU A 23 -17.01 -35.19 28.04
CA LEU A 23 -17.74 -36.17 28.86
C LEU A 23 -18.35 -35.37 30.02
N VAL A 24 -19.67 -35.37 30.17
CA VAL A 24 -20.36 -34.85 31.36
C VAL A 24 -21.39 -35.87 31.81
N VAL A 25 -21.25 -36.31 33.06
CA VAL A 25 -22.16 -37.16 33.82
C VAL A 25 -23.13 -36.27 34.59
N LEU A 26 -24.43 -36.56 34.56
CA LEU A 26 -25.47 -35.98 35.43
C LEU A 26 -26.17 -37.10 36.24
N PRO A 27 -26.66 -36.81 37.46
CA PRO A 27 -27.23 -37.78 38.38
C PRO A 27 -28.74 -38.00 38.19
N ALA A 28 -29.21 -39.12 38.74
CA ALA A 28 -30.57 -39.63 38.72
C ALA A 28 -31.47 -39.01 39.80
N MET A 29 -32.67 -38.56 39.42
CA MET A 29 -33.87 -38.58 40.27
C MET A 29 -35.12 -38.75 39.38
N GLY A 30 -35.94 -39.75 39.72
CA GLY A 30 -37.10 -40.17 38.95
C GLY A 30 -38.29 -39.23 39.06
N LEU A 31 -38.94 -39.01 37.92
CA LEU A 31 -40.33 -38.62 37.78
C LEU A 31 -40.83 -39.34 36.53
N SER A 32 -41.84 -40.19 36.73
CA SER A 32 -42.57 -40.89 35.69
C SER A 32 -43.32 -39.88 34.84
N CYS A 33 -42.70 -39.42 33.76
CA CYS A 33 -43.35 -38.65 32.71
C CYS A 33 -43.39 -39.51 31.46
N TRP A 34 -44.59 -39.70 30.91
CA TRP A 34 -44.82 -40.46 29.68
C TRP A 34 -43.86 -40.00 28.57
N SER A 35 -43.01 -40.92 28.11
CA SER A 35 -42.19 -40.73 26.91
C SER A 35 -43.11 -40.67 25.70
N MET A 36 -43.56 -39.47 25.33
CA MET A 36 -43.83 -39.19 23.93
C MET A 36 -42.48 -39.04 23.25
N ALA A 37 -41.91 -40.16 22.80
CA ALA A 37 -40.82 -40.15 21.84
C ALA A 37 -41.37 -39.55 20.54
N ALA A 38 -41.31 -38.23 20.42
CA ALA A 38 -41.49 -37.59 19.13
C ALA A 38 -40.39 -38.15 18.20
N PRO A 39 -40.74 -38.64 17.00
CA PRO A 39 -39.75 -39.17 16.08
C PRO A 39 -38.75 -38.06 15.76
N VAL A 40 -37.47 -38.30 16.04
CA VAL A 40 -36.39 -37.47 15.51
C VAL A 40 -36.55 -37.53 13.99
N PRO A 41 -36.82 -36.41 13.31
CA PRO A 41 -36.99 -36.43 11.87
C PRO A 41 -35.68 -36.91 11.25
N THR A 42 -35.72 -38.08 10.61
CA THR A 42 -34.64 -38.59 9.81
C THR A 42 -34.40 -37.61 8.67
N LEU A 43 -33.27 -36.90 8.71
CA LEU A 43 -32.82 -36.07 7.60
C LEU A 43 -32.69 -36.98 6.38
N LYS A 44 -33.54 -36.74 5.37
CA LYS A 44 -33.46 -37.44 4.09
C LYS A 44 -32.06 -37.21 3.50
N PRO A 45 -31.42 -38.23 2.91
CA PRO A 45 -30.15 -38.03 2.23
C PRO A 45 -30.34 -36.95 1.17
N ILE A 46 -29.56 -35.88 1.28
CA ILE A 46 -29.52 -34.83 0.26
C ILE A 46 -29.20 -35.54 -1.05
N SER A 47 -30.09 -35.40 -2.05
CA SER A 47 -29.91 -36.00 -3.36
C SER A 47 -28.53 -35.64 -3.91
N ALA A 48 -27.85 -36.60 -4.54
CA ALA A 48 -26.54 -36.36 -5.18
C ALA A 48 -26.57 -35.13 -6.11
N LEU A 49 -27.73 -34.85 -6.72
CA LEU A 49 -27.96 -33.65 -7.53
C LEU A 49 -27.87 -32.35 -6.72
N MET A 50 -28.46 -32.30 -5.52
CA MET A 50 -28.36 -31.13 -4.63
C MET A 50 -26.93 -30.94 -4.14
N THR A 51 -26.22 -32.01 -3.77
CA THR A 51 -24.80 -31.94 -3.39
C THR A 51 -23.95 -31.41 -4.54
N GLN A 52 -24.22 -31.84 -5.78
CA GLN A 52 -23.48 -31.40 -6.97
C GLN A 52 -23.79 -29.95 -7.35
N VAL A 53 -25.04 -29.49 -7.19
CA VAL A 53 -25.43 -28.08 -7.41
C VAL A 53 -24.77 -27.17 -6.38
N MET A 54 -24.80 -27.54 -5.09
CA MET A 54 -24.15 -26.75 -4.03
C MET A 54 -22.62 -26.71 -4.21
N ALA A 55 -21.98 -27.82 -4.60
CA ALA A 55 -20.55 -27.86 -4.88
C ALA A 55 -20.15 -26.94 -6.05
N ARG A 56 -20.98 -26.85 -7.11
CA ARG A 56 -20.73 -25.93 -8.24
C ARG A 56 -20.92 -24.46 -7.85
N ALA A 57 -21.93 -24.14 -7.05
CA ALA A 57 -22.14 -22.77 -6.56
C ALA A 57 -20.92 -22.29 -5.75
N VAL A 58 -20.44 -23.11 -4.81
CA VAL A 58 -19.23 -22.80 -4.02
C VAL A 58 -17.99 -22.62 -4.91
N ALA A 59 -17.83 -23.43 -5.97
CA ALA A 59 -16.70 -23.28 -6.89
C ALA A 59 -16.73 -21.96 -7.67
N VAL A 60 -17.93 -21.49 -8.05
CA VAL A 60 -18.10 -20.18 -8.72
C VAL A 60 -17.80 -19.04 -7.75
N ASP A 61 -18.29 -19.11 -6.51
CA ASP A 61 -18.01 -18.09 -5.49
C ASP A 61 -16.52 -18.00 -5.15
N VAL A 62 -15.82 -19.15 -5.08
CA VAL A 62 -14.37 -19.18 -4.87
C VAL A 62 -13.63 -18.55 -6.05
N LEU A 63 -14.05 -18.82 -7.29
CA LEU A 63 -13.43 -18.23 -8.48
C LEU A 63 -13.67 -16.71 -8.53
N ILE A 64 -14.89 -16.25 -8.25
CA ILE A 64 -15.21 -14.82 -8.19
C ILE A 64 -14.38 -14.14 -7.10
N SER A 65 -14.27 -14.74 -5.92
CA SER A 65 -13.46 -14.21 -4.82
C SER A 65 -11.97 -14.12 -5.19
N GLN A 66 -11.41 -15.15 -5.83
CA GLN A 66 -10.02 -15.15 -6.30
C GLN A 66 -9.76 -14.10 -7.38
N VAL A 67 -10.69 -13.94 -8.32
CA VAL A 67 -10.61 -12.89 -9.36
C VAL A 67 -10.67 -11.51 -8.71
N GLN A 68 -11.63 -11.29 -7.82
CA GLN A 68 -11.75 -10.01 -7.11
C GLN A 68 -10.55 -9.73 -6.20
N GLN A 69 -9.91 -10.76 -5.64
CA GLN A 69 -8.69 -10.60 -4.83
C GLN A 69 -7.50 -10.21 -5.70
N ARG A 70 -7.31 -10.84 -6.87
CA ARG A 70 -6.28 -10.40 -7.83
C ARG A 70 -6.48 -8.99 -8.37
N LEU A 71 -7.73 -8.53 -8.46
CA LEU A 71 -8.06 -7.14 -8.83
C LEU A 71 -7.82 -6.14 -7.68
N ARG A 72 -7.54 -6.62 -6.47
CA ARG A 72 -7.38 -5.79 -5.26
C ARG A 72 -6.00 -5.89 -4.63
N ASP A 73 -5.11 -6.73 -5.15
CA ASP A 73 -3.75 -6.82 -4.62
C ASP A 73 -3.02 -5.51 -4.97
N PRO A 74 -2.67 -4.68 -3.97
CA PRO A 74 -2.01 -3.41 -4.22
C PRO A 74 -0.67 -3.67 -4.89
N HIS A 75 -0.32 -2.82 -5.83
CA HIS A 75 0.97 -2.93 -6.50
C HIS A 75 2.09 -2.71 -5.47
N PRO A 76 3.24 -3.41 -5.55
CA PRO A 76 4.32 -3.26 -4.57
C PRO A 76 4.70 -1.80 -4.28
N LEU A 77 4.70 -0.95 -5.31
CA LEU A 77 5.01 0.49 -5.19
C LEU A 77 3.98 1.28 -4.36
N GLU A 78 2.71 0.83 -4.32
CA GLU A 78 1.64 1.44 -3.51
C GLU A 78 1.78 1.13 -2.01
N LEU A 79 2.55 0.09 -1.67
CA LEU A 79 2.88 -0.30 -0.30
C LEU A 79 4.15 0.37 0.21
N GLU A 80 4.90 1.04 -0.67
CA GLU A 80 6.13 1.72 -0.34
C GLU A 80 5.86 3.08 0.31
N LEU A 81 6.87 3.56 1.05
CA LEU A 81 6.78 4.82 1.78
C LEU A 81 7.62 5.91 1.11
N VAL A 82 7.07 7.12 1.09
CA VAL A 82 7.79 8.34 0.70
C VAL A 82 8.65 8.84 1.85
N THR A 83 9.87 9.22 1.49
CA THR A 83 10.82 9.94 2.32
C THR A 83 11.30 11.16 1.55
N VAL A 84 12.04 12.05 2.22
CA VAL A 84 12.72 13.16 1.54
C VAL A 84 13.70 12.68 0.46
N GLY A 85 14.19 11.43 0.52
CA GLY A 85 15.10 10.89 -0.49
C GLY A 85 14.45 10.13 -1.66
N GLY A 86 13.13 9.89 -1.62
CA GLY A 86 12.42 9.15 -2.68
C GLY A 86 11.28 8.27 -2.17
N LEU A 87 10.88 7.29 -2.98
CA LEU A 87 9.75 6.36 -2.73
C LEU A 87 10.25 4.92 -2.66
N GLY A 88 10.16 4.28 -1.50
CA GLY A 88 10.55 2.89 -1.31
C GLY A 88 12.01 2.61 -1.72
N PRO A 89 12.27 1.80 -2.77
CA PRO A 89 13.62 1.60 -3.32
C PRO A 89 14.06 2.67 -4.35
N ILE A 90 13.13 3.49 -4.86
CA ILE A 90 13.41 4.55 -5.83
C ILE A 90 14.05 5.75 -5.11
N ARG A 91 15.15 6.27 -5.65
CA ARG A 91 15.87 7.43 -5.11
C ARG A 91 15.91 8.55 -6.12
N LEU A 92 15.87 9.78 -5.62
CA LEU A 92 16.18 10.97 -6.42
C LEU A 92 17.60 10.84 -6.98
N GLY A 93 17.80 11.25 -8.24
CA GLY A 93 19.05 11.14 -8.98
C GLY A 93 19.22 9.83 -9.76
N MET A 94 18.40 8.79 -9.51
CA MET A 94 18.40 7.58 -10.35
C MET A 94 17.91 7.89 -11.76
N SER A 95 18.44 7.17 -12.74
CA SER A 95 17.80 7.02 -14.05
C SER A 95 16.52 6.18 -13.96
N ILE A 96 15.67 6.29 -14.98
CA ILE A 96 14.47 5.45 -15.08
C ILE A 96 14.80 3.95 -15.07
N GLN A 97 15.89 3.54 -15.72
CA GLN A 97 16.30 2.14 -15.76
C GLN A 97 16.74 1.64 -14.38
N GLU A 98 17.46 2.46 -13.61
CA GLU A 98 17.84 2.12 -12.23
C GLU A 98 16.63 2.02 -11.32
N ALA A 99 15.70 2.97 -11.41
CA ALA A 99 14.45 2.95 -10.65
C ALA A 99 13.59 1.72 -10.99
N ALA A 100 13.48 1.38 -12.28
CA ALA A 100 12.77 0.18 -12.74
C ALA A 100 13.35 -1.10 -12.14
N ASN A 101 14.69 -1.21 -12.14
CA ASN A 101 15.39 -2.35 -11.56
C ASN A 101 15.25 -2.41 -10.03
N ALA A 102 15.33 -1.26 -9.35
CA ALA A 102 15.23 -1.18 -7.90
C ALA A 102 13.82 -1.51 -7.40
N ALA A 103 12.79 -0.99 -8.08
CA ALA A 103 11.39 -1.18 -7.71
C ALA A 103 10.76 -2.46 -8.30
N GLN A 104 11.42 -3.11 -9.26
CA GLN A 104 10.86 -4.21 -10.05
C GLN A 104 9.56 -3.81 -10.77
N VAL A 105 9.51 -2.58 -11.27
CA VAL A 105 8.37 -1.97 -11.98
C VAL A 105 8.85 -1.44 -13.33
N SER A 106 7.98 -1.37 -14.34
CA SER A 106 8.30 -0.67 -15.57
C SER A 106 7.78 0.77 -15.53
N PHE A 107 8.43 1.65 -16.28
CA PHE A 107 8.03 3.05 -16.39
C PHE A 107 7.86 3.43 -17.84
N VAL A 108 6.78 4.15 -18.13
CA VAL A 108 6.49 4.66 -19.47
C VAL A 108 6.43 6.18 -19.42
N ALA A 109 6.93 6.85 -20.44
CA ALA A 109 6.82 8.29 -20.54
C ALA A 109 5.35 8.70 -20.61
N ALA A 110 4.96 9.69 -19.81
CA ALA A 110 3.63 10.25 -19.85
C ALA A 110 3.37 10.89 -21.23
N PRO A 111 2.19 10.64 -21.83
CA PRO A 111 1.84 11.28 -23.10
C PRO A 111 1.79 12.80 -22.89
N LEU A 112 2.22 13.56 -23.91
CA LEU A 112 2.18 15.04 -23.95
C LEU A 112 3.19 15.79 -23.05
N THR A 113 4.34 15.19 -22.77
CA THR A 113 5.49 15.96 -22.24
C THR A 113 6.05 16.87 -23.34
N GLN A 114 5.99 18.19 -23.12
CA GLN A 114 6.28 19.19 -24.17
C GLN A 114 7.79 19.42 -24.42
N SER A 115 8.65 18.88 -23.56
CA SER A 115 10.10 19.04 -23.64
C SER A 115 10.80 17.68 -23.69
N GLU A 116 11.81 17.56 -24.56
CA GLU A 116 12.71 16.41 -24.58
C GLU A 116 13.56 16.31 -23.30
N GLU A 117 13.78 17.44 -22.62
CA GLU A 117 14.65 17.55 -21.45
C GLU A 117 13.91 17.36 -20.12
N CYS A 118 12.59 17.50 -20.09
CA CYS A 118 11.75 17.38 -18.89
C CYS A 118 10.54 16.49 -19.18
N LYS A 119 10.52 15.29 -18.60
CA LYS A 119 9.46 14.31 -18.83
C LYS A 119 8.94 13.71 -17.54
N TYR A 120 7.64 13.47 -17.48
CA TYR A 120 7.05 12.57 -16.52
C TYR A 120 7.13 11.12 -17.01
N TYR A 121 7.39 10.20 -16.09
CA TYR A 121 7.28 8.77 -16.27
C TYR A 121 6.29 8.20 -15.27
N LEU A 122 5.42 7.31 -15.75
CA LEU A 122 4.36 6.70 -14.96
C LEU A 122 4.69 5.22 -14.73
N PRO A 123 4.54 4.70 -13.49
CA PRO A 123 4.73 3.29 -13.21
C PRO A 123 3.61 2.44 -13.84
N GLU A 124 4.00 1.30 -14.38
CA GLU A 124 3.06 0.27 -14.84
C GLU A 124 3.48 -1.12 -14.36
N GLY A 125 2.49 -1.94 -14.04
CA GLY A 125 2.68 -3.35 -13.78
C GLY A 125 3.11 -4.04 -15.07
N TYR A 126 4.27 -4.70 -15.05
CA TYR A 126 4.84 -5.35 -16.23
C TYR A 126 5.09 -6.83 -15.98
N ASP A 127 4.44 -7.68 -16.78
CA ASP A 127 4.72 -9.10 -16.80
C ASP A 127 5.98 -9.35 -17.65
N LYS A 128 7.10 -9.58 -16.96
CA LYS A 128 8.40 -9.84 -17.62
C LYS A 128 8.38 -11.13 -18.45
N GLN A 129 7.56 -12.12 -18.10
CA GLN A 129 7.50 -13.40 -18.80
C GLN A 129 6.73 -13.27 -20.12
N ASN A 130 5.66 -12.48 -20.12
CA ASN A 130 4.79 -12.31 -21.29
C ASN A 130 5.05 -11.00 -22.06
N ALA A 131 5.93 -10.13 -21.55
CA ALA A 131 6.24 -8.81 -22.09
C ALA A 131 5.00 -7.92 -22.31
N VAL A 132 4.01 -8.04 -21.41
CA VAL A 132 2.71 -7.37 -21.52
C VAL A 132 2.50 -6.41 -20.35
N ARG A 133 1.96 -5.24 -20.67
CA ARG A 133 1.42 -4.29 -19.69
C ARG A 133 0.22 -4.92 -18.99
N THR A 134 0.30 -5.02 -17.68
CA THR A 134 -0.73 -5.69 -16.88
C THR A 134 -1.67 -4.72 -16.18
N VAL A 135 -1.16 -3.62 -15.61
CA VAL A 135 -1.95 -2.69 -14.77
C VAL A 135 -1.33 -1.28 -14.80
N ALA A 136 -2.16 -0.23 -14.81
CA ALA A 136 -1.71 1.14 -14.55
C ALA A 136 -1.57 1.35 -13.03
N ILE A 137 -0.47 1.95 -12.57
CA ILE A 137 -0.34 2.31 -11.16
C ILE A 137 -0.59 3.82 -11.10
N ASP A 138 -1.83 4.17 -10.79
CA ASP A 138 -2.28 5.55 -10.83
C ASP A 138 -1.75 6.34 -9.62
N GLY A 139 -1.75 7.67 -9.75
CA GLY A 139 -1.42 8.55 -8.63
C GLY A 139 0.08 8.67 -8.31
N ILE A 140 0.98 8.08 -9.11
CA ILE A 140 2.44 8.22 -8.93
C ILE A 140 3.08 8.70 -10.23
N GLY A 141 3.95 9.70 -10.15
CA GLY A 141 4.71 10.22 -11.29
C GLY A 141 6.17 10.47 -10.95
N LEU A 142 7.08 10.10 -11.85
CA LEU A 142 8.50 10.42 -11.76
C LEU A 142 8.81 11.55 -12.74
N MET A 143 9.18 12.71 -12.21
CA MET A 143 9.65 13.82 -13.00
C MET A 143 11.15 13.65 -13.25
N VAL A 144 11.51 13.61 -14.53
CA VAL A 144 12.87 13.33 -15.01
C VAL A 144 13.39 14.53 -15.78
N VAL A 145 14.59 14.97 -15.41
CA VAL A 145 15.34 15.97 -16.17
C VAL A 145 16.75 15.45 -16.41
N ASN A 146 17.25 15.57 -17.64
CA ASN A 146 18.57 15.07 -18.04
C ASN A 146 18.80 13.60 -17.62
N ASP A 147 17.81 12.74 -17.90
CA ASP A 147 17.80 11.30 -17.57
C ASP A 147 17.89 10.97 -16.07
N GLN A 148 17.64 11.93 -15.18
CA GLN A 148 17.62 11.73 -13.73
C GLN A 148 16.28 12.08 -13.13
N ILE A 149 15.80 11.22 -12.21
CA ILE A 149 14.59 11.47 -11.42
C ILE A 149 14.89 12.60 -10.44
N ILE A 150 14.34 13.77 -10.70
CA ILE A 150 14.53 14.95 -9.87
C ILE A 150 13.37 15.18 -8.91
N ARG A 151 12.22 14.55 -9.15
CA ARG A 151 11.04 14.66 -8.31
C ARG A 151 10.12 13.46 -8.49
N ILE A 152 9.42 13.13 -7.41
CA ILE A 152 8.39 12.09 -7.36
C ILE A 152 7.11 12.76 -6.85
N ASP A 153 6.07 12.72 -7.66
CA ASP A 153 4.75 13.25 -7.37
C ASP A 153 3.79 12.12 -6.96
N ILE A 154 3.01 12.39 -5.92
CA ILE A 154 1.91 11.55 -5.45
C ILE A 154 0.62 12.34 -5.60
N TRP A 155 -0.16 11.97 -6.61
CA TRP A 155 -1.41 12.62 -7.03
C TRP A 155 -2.64 11.97 -6.37
N PRO A 156 -3.84 12.58 -6.51
CA PRO A 156 -5.08 12.04 -5.98
C PRO A 156 -5.27 10.55 -6.29
N ASP A 157 -5.97 9.87 -5.39
CA ASP A 157 -6.28 8.43 -5.42
C ASP A 157 -5.10 7.48 -5.12
N SER A 158 -3.86 7.99 -5.00
CA SER A 158 -2.74 7.17 -4.53
C SER A 158 -2.89 6.78 -3.05
N PRO A 159 -2.71 5.49 -2.68
CA PRO A 159 -2.70 5.06 -1.28
C PRO A 159 -1.34 5.30 -0.61
N VAL A 160 -0.33 5.74 -1.35
CA VAL A 160 1.05 5.92 -0.86
C VAL A 160 1.11 6.94 0.27
N LYS A 161 1.91 6.61 1.28
CA LYS A 161 2.12 7.45 2.46
C LYS A 161 3.58 7.74 2.69
N THR A 162 3.84 8.71 3.54
CA THR A 162 5.16 9.00 4.08
C THR A 162 5.50 8.04 5.21
N ARG A 163 6.77 8.01 5.64
CA ARG A 163 7.21 7.20 6.80
C ARG A 163 6.43 7.50 8.09
N SER A 164 5.86 8.70 8.21
CA SER A 164 5.01 9.10 9.33
C SER A 164 3.55 8.66 9.18
N GLU A 165 3.25 7.78 8.22
CA GLU A 165 1.90 7.28 7.89
C GLU A 165 0.91 8.39 7.45
N LEU A 166 1.44 9.52 6.97
CA LEU A 166 0.67 10.64 6.43
C LEU A 166 0.76 10.67 4.91
N GLY A 167 -0.36 10.94 4.25
CA GLY A 167 -0.47 11.06 2.79
C GLY A 167 -1.70 11.89 2.44
N ILE A 168 -2.30 11.63 1.28
CA ILE A 168 -3.55 12.28 0.85
C ILE A 168 -4.64 12.06 1.89
N GLY A 169 -5.39 13.12 2.21
CA GLY A 169 -6.41 13.13 3.26
C GLY A 169 -5.91 13.53 4.65
N ALA A 170 -4.59 13.67 4.87
CA ALA A 170 -4.07 14.16 6.15
C ALA A 170 -4.41 15.65 6.36
N THR A 171 -4.57 16.07 7.61
CA THR A 171 -4.78 17.48 7.96
C THR A 171 -3.47 18.21 8.21
N ILE A 172 -3.48 19.54 8.09
CA ILE A 172 -2.36 20.40 8.52
C ILE A 172 -1.96 20.12 9.98
N GLU A 173 -2.92 19.87 10.86
CA GLU A 173 -2.64 19.58 12.27
C GLU A 173 -1.89 18.26 12.46
N GLN A 174 -2.29 17.20 11.73
CA GLN A 174 -1.58 15.93 11.72
C GLN A 174 -0.15 16.10 11.20
N LEU A 175 0.05 16.86 10.13
CA LEU A 175 1.37 17.17 9.59
C LEU A 175 2.24 17.92 10.62
N LYS A 176 1.72 18.98 11.22
CA LYS A 176 2.46 19.76 12.24
C LYS A 176 2.82 18.93 13.46
N THR A 177 1.94 18.00 13.85
CA THR A 177 2.20 17.06 14.95
C THR A 177 3.30 16.07 14.57
N ALA A 178 3.27 15.51 13.36
CA ALA A 178 4.25 14.50 12.95
C ALA A 178 5.66 15.08 12.68
N TYR A 179 5.75 16.36 12.32
CA TYR A 179 7.00 17.01 11.91
C TYR A 179 7.42 18.18 12.82
N GLU A 180 6.91 18.24 14.06
CA GLU A 180 7.20 19.19 15.15
C GLU A 180 8.16 20.36 14.80
N GLY A 181 7.60 21.46 14.27
CA GLY A 181 8.36 22.70 14.02
C GLY A 181 9.27 22.70 12.79
N GLN A 182 9.33 21.61 12.03
CA GLN A 182 10.19 21.47 10.83
C GLN A 182 9.47 21.85 9.52
N LEU A 183 8.18 22.18 9.58
CA LEU A 183 7.39 22.55 8.41
C LEU A 183 7.36 24.06 8.20
N GLU A 184 7.80 24.49 7.03
CA GLU A 184 7.50 25.82 6.51
C GLU A 184 6.14 25.80 5.81
N THR A 185 5.26 26.75 6.13
CA THR A 185 3.94 26.87 5.49
C THR A 185 3.90 28.11 4.62
N THR A 186 3.55 27.95 3.33
CA THR A 186 3.35 29.06 2.40
C THR A 186 2.03 28.92 1.65
N PRO A 187 1.31 30.02 1.34
CA PRO A 187 0.08 29.94 0.55
C PRO A 187 0.31 29.32 -0.83
N HIS A 188 -0.69 28.57 -1.34
CA HIS A 188 -0.66 28.07 -2.71
C HIS A 188 -0.86 29.24 -3.70
N PRO A 189 -0.09 29.35 -4.81
CA PRO A 189 -0.15 30.50 -5.70
C PRO A 189 -1.45 30.61 -6.51
N TYR A 190 -2.15 29.49 -6.73
CA TYR A 190 -3.34 29.41 -7.60
C TYR A 190 -4.64 28.95 -6.92
N THR A 191 -4.58 28.61 -5.62
CA THR A 191 -5.74 28.05 -4.90
C THR A 191 -5.75 28.60 -3.48
N ASP A 192 -6.86 28.45 -2.76
CA ASP A 192 -6.95 28.82 -1.35
C ASP A 192 -6.24 27.80 -0.41
N GLY A 193 -5.43 26.91 -0.98
CA GLY A 193 -4.65 25.90 -0.28
C GLY A 193 -3.32 26.41 0.27
N ASN A 194 -2.52 25.50 0.80
CA ASN A 194 -1.18 25.79 1.30
C ASN A 194 -0.18 24.73 0.84
N TYR A 195 1.08 25.14 0.76
CA TYR A 195 2.23 24.24 0.78
C TYR A 195 2.74 24.08 2.21
N LEU A 196 3.06 22.85 2.59
CA LEU A 196 3.80 22.53 3.82
C LEU A 196 5.09 21.81 3.42
N THR A 197 6.22 22.47 3.62
CA THR A 197 7.53 22.02 3.16
C THR A 197 8.37 21.54 4.32
N LEU A 198 8.84 20.30 4.25
CA LEU A 198 9.86 19.72 5.12
C LEU A 198 11.19 19.71 4.37
N THR A 199 12.17 20.46 4.87
CA THR A 199 13.55 20.46 4.37
C THR A 199 14.48 20.06 5.52
N PRO A 200 15.15 18.89 5.45
CA PRO A 200 16.02 18.45 6.54
C PRO A 200 17.26 19.33 6.71
N ASP A 201 17.55 19.72 7.95
CA ASP A 201 18.70 20.59 8.31
C ASP A 201 20.08 19.92 8.22
N ALA A 202 20.14 18.61 7.98
CA ALA A 202 21.40 17.86 8.01
C ALA A 202 22.25 18.04 6.73
N SER A 203 23.56 18.22 6.93
CA SER A 203 24.60 18.41 5.91
C SER A 203 24.49 17.45 4.72
N GLY A 204 23.96 17.94 3.59
CA GLY A 204 23.80 17.22 2.32
C GLY A 204 22.34 16.92 1.93
N SER A 205 21.41 16.93 2.89
CA SER A 205 19.96 16.69 2.69
C SER A 205 19.18 17.96 2.40
N ASN A 206 19.80 19.12 2.58
CA ASN A 206 19.29 20.44 2.23
C ASN A 206 19.10 20.65 0.71
N LEU A 207 19.41 19.65 -0.11
CA LEU A 207 19.08 19.61 -1.54
C LEU A 207 17.71 18.99 -1.81
N TYR A 208 17.11 18.28 -0.86
CA TYR A 208 15.87 17.55 -1.05
C TYR A 208 14.80 18.02 -0.06
N SER A 209 13.56 18.09 -0.52
CA SER A 209 12.41 18.46 0.32
C SER A 209 11.24 17.53 0.09
N LEU A 210 10.39 17.42 1.10
CA LEU A 210 9.05 16.84 1.00
C LEU A 210 8.04 17.97 1.11
N VAL A 211 7.17 18.11 0.11
CA VAL A 211 6.17 19.18 0.02
C VAL A 211 4.78 18.56 -0.01
N PHE A 212 3.92 18.97 0.90
CA PHE A 212 2.50 18.64 0.87
C PHE A 212 1.71 19.82 0.34
N GLU A 213 0.71 19.56 -0.48
CA GLU A 213 -0.26 20.55 -0.94
C GLU A 213 -1.60 20.27 -0.32
N THR A 214 -2.27 21.30 0.18
CA THR A 214 -3.60 21.17 0.76
C THR A 214 -4.65 21.84 -0.10
N ASP A 215 -5.89 21.38 0.05
CA ASP A 215 -7.06 22.13 -0.37
C ASP A 215 -7.34 23.32 0.57
N LYS A 216 -8.44 24.05 0.28
CA LYS A 216 -8.92 25.18 1.09
C LYS A 216 -9.33 24.82 2.52
N ASN A 217 -9.57 23.54 2.80
CA ASN A 217 -9.94 23.04 4.13
C ASN A 217 -8.71 22.59 4.93
N GLY A 218 -7.51 22.69 4.35
CA GLY A 218 -6.27 22.22 4.98
C GLY A 218 -6.12 20.70 4.95
N ILE A 219 -6.75 20.03 3.98
CA ILE A 219 -6.61 18.60 3.74
C ILE A 219 -5.62 18.36 2.59
N VAL A 220 -4.64 17.48 2.80
CA VAL A 220 -3.66 17.13 1.77
C VAL A 220 -4.35 16.55 0.55
N SER A 221 -4.18 17.19 -0.61
CA SER A 221 -4.73 16.76 -1.91
C SER A 221 -3.69 16.03 -2.76
N GLN A 222 -2.42 16.41 -2.63
CA GLN A 222 -1.28 15.77 -3.27
C GLN A 222 0.01 16.12 -2.51
N PHE A 223 1.07 15.37 -2.74
CA PHE A 223 2.37 15.65 -2.13
C PHE A 223 3.51 15.11 -2.98
N ARG A 224 4.71 15.57 -2.71
CA ARG A 224 5.87 15.32 -3.58
C ARG A 224 7.17 15.37 -2.82
N THR A 225 8.14 14.58 -3.27
CA THR A 225 9.52 14.63 -2.80
C THR A 225 10.43 14.93 -3.97
N GLY A 226 11.45 15.76 -3.79
CA GLY A 226 12.29 16.17 -4.92
C GLY A 226 13.47 17.04 -4.56
N GLN A 227 14.29 17.32 -5.57
CA GLN A 227 15.44 18.20 -5.48
C GLN A 227 15.05 19.67 -5.58
N LEU A 228 15.69 20.55 -4.82
CA LEU A 228 15.59 21.98 -5.03
C LEU A 228 16.33 22.38 -6.33
N PRO A 229 15.78 23.29 -7.15
CA PRO A 229 14.48 23.97 -6.99
C PRO A 229 13.28 23.18 -7.55
N ALA A 230 13.48 22.05 -8.23
CA ALA A 230 12.42 21.33 -8.94
C ALA A 230 11.21 20.91 -8.09
N VAL A 231 11.43 20.55 -6.83
CA VAL A 231 10.37 20.19 -5.88
C VAL A 231 9.40 21.35 -5.63
N THR A 232 9.82 22.60 -5.87
CA THR A 232 8.97 23.78 -5.66
C THR A 232 8.19 24.20 -6.91
N TRP A 233 8.44 23.59 -8.07
CA TRP A 233 7.75 23.97 -9.32
C TRP A 233 6.28 23.53 -9.27
N THR A 234 5.33 24.46 -9.32
CA THR A 234 3.90 24.09 -9.21
C THR A 234 3.45 23.19 -10.38
N GLU A 235 3.88 23.50 -11.59
CA GLU A 235 3.43 22.82 -12.82
C GLU A 235 4.24 21.57 -13.20
N GLY A 236 5.38 21.31 -12.54
CA GLY A 236 6.28 20.22 -12.94
C GLY A 236 6.87 20.42 -14.34
N CYS A 237 6.95 19.34 -15.14
CA CYS A 237 7.26 19.43 -16.58
C CYS A 237 6.00 19.83 -17.37
N SER A 238 5.87 21.13 -17.66
CA SER A 238 4.77 21.77 -18.38
C SER A 238 5.31 22.64 -19.50
#